data_AF-A0A6L7A8C0-F1
#
_entry.id   AF-A0A6L7A8C0-F1
#
_cell.length_a   1.000
_cell.length_b   1.000
_cell.length_c   1.000
_cell.angle_alpha   90.00
_cell.angle_beta   90.00
_cell.angle_gamma   90.00
#
_symmetry.space_group_name_H-M   'P 1'
#
loop_
_entity.id
_entity.type
_entity.pdbx_description
1 polymer ?
#
loop_
_entity_poly.entity_id
_entity_poly.type
_entity_poly.pdbx_seq_one_letter_code
_entity_poly.pdbx_strand_id
1 'polypeptide(L)'
;REAWLNAGGEIHASNIVWPESVDLIVDALLGTGLRQAPRESISQLIDHANSHPAPIVAVDIPSGLLAETGATPGAVINADHTITFIALKPGLLTGKARDVTGQLHFDSLGLDSWLAGQETKIQRFSAEQLSHWLKPRRPTSHKGDHGRLVIIGGDHGTAGAIRMTGEAALRAGAGLVRVLTRSENIAPLLTARPELMVHELTMDSLTESLEW
;
A
#
# COMPACT_ATOMS: atom_id res chain seq x y z
N ARG A 1 27.85 -22.56 1.42
CA ARG A 1 27.91 -23.93 0.84
C ARG A 1 28.65 -24.90 1.75
N GLU A 2 29.94 -24.69 2.03
CA GLU A 2 30.71 -25.60 2.89
C GLU A 2 30.10 -25.77 4.29
N ALA A 3 29.69 -24.68 4.94
CA ALA A 3 29.02 -24.75 6.24
C ALA A 3 27.71 -25.58 6.21
N TRP A 4 26.95 -25.53 5.12
CA TRP A 4 25.73 -26.32 4.94
C TRP A 4 26.06 -27.82 4.82
N LEU A 5 27.03 -28.15 3.96
CA LEU A 5 27.47 -29.53 3.76
C LEU A 5 28.09 -30.11 5.05
N ASN A 6 28.87 -29.31 5.78
CA ASN A 6 29.49 -29.71 7.06
C ASN A 6 28.45 -29.94 8.17
N ALA A 7 27.29 -29.28 8.08
CA ALA A 7 26.16 -29.51 8.98
C ALA A 7 25.31 -30.73 8.57
N GLY A 8 25.72 -31.48 7.54
CA GLY A 8 24.99 -32.64 7.00
C GLY A 8 23.91 -32.28 5.99
N GLY A 9 23.86 -31.02 5.54
CA GLY A 9 22.92 -30.58 4.52
C GLY A 9 23.24 -31.16 3.15
N GLU A 10 22.19 -31.44 2.37
CA GLU A 10 22.30 -31.98 1.01
C GLU A 10 22.09 -30.89 -0.04
N ILE A 11 22.68 -31.07 -1.22
CA ILE A 11 22.48 -30.19 -2.38
C ILE A 11 22.17 -31.07 -3.58
N HIS A 12 20.95 -30.93 -4.08
CA HIS A 12 20.49 -31.68 -5.25
C HIS A 12 20.56 -30.82 -6.52
N ALA A 13 20.51 -31.48 -7.67
CA ALA A 13 20.30 -30.80 -8.94
C ALA A 13 18.89 -30.19 -9.00
N SER A 14 18.70 -29.10 -9.75
CA SER A 14 17.43 -28.38 -9.84
C SER A 14 16.29 -29.19 -10.46
N ASN A 15 16.60 -30.28 -11.17
CA ASN A 15 15.64 -31.16 -11.83
C ASN A 15 15.32 -32.42 -11.02
N ILE A 16 15.72 -32.49 -9.75
CA ILE A 16 15.35 -33.61 -8.88
C ILE A 16 13.82 -33.65 -8.70
N VAL A 17 13.27 -34.84 -8.55
CA VAL A 17 11.90 -35.03 -8.08
C VAL A 17 11.85 -34.63 -6.61
N TRP A 18 10.98 -33.69 -6.26
CA TRP A 18 10.84 -33.25 -4.86
C TRP A 18 10.21 -34.37 -4.03
N PRO A 19 10.61 -34.53 -2.75
CA PRO A 19 9.97 -35.49 -1.85
C PRO A 19 8.46 -35.22 -1.73
N GLU A 20 7.65 -36.26 -1.58
CA GLU A 20 6.20 -36.10 -1.41
C GLU A 20 5.83 -35.37 -0.10
N SER A 21 6.68 -35.46 0.92
CA SER A 21 6.50 -34.82 2.23
C SER A 21 7.39 -33.59 2.37
N VAL A 22 7.03 -32.50 1.69
CA VAL A 22 7.60 -31.16 1.96
C VAL A 22 6.58 -30.36 2.75
N ASP A 23 6.92 -30.01 3.99
CA ASP A 23 6.05 -29.23 4.87
C ASP A 23 6.24 -27.71 4.70
N LEU A 24 7.36 -27.29 4.10
CA LEU A 24 7.72 -25.89 3.92
C LEU A 24 8.72 -25.73 2.77
N ILE A 25 8.50 -24.71 1.95
CA ILE A 25 9.45 -24.27 0.93
C ILE A 25 10.05 -22.94 1.37
N VAL A 26 11.38 -22.83 1.34
CA VAL A 26 12.08 -21.56 1.58
C VAL A 26 12.60 -21.03 0.25
N ASP A 27 12.02 -19.93 -0.20
CA ASP A 27 12.48 -19.22 -1.39
C ASP A 27 13.67 -18.32 -1.04
N ALA A 28 14.84 -18.68 -1.57
CA ALA A 28 16.05 -17.87 -1.57
C ALA A 28 16.74 -17.92 -2.95
N LEU A 29 15.95 -18.05 -4.03
CA LEU A 29 16.49 -18.22 -5.39
C LEU A 29 17.08 -16.93 -5.96
N LEU A 30 16.40 -15.81 -5.74
CA LEU A 30 16.74 -14.48 -6.24
C LEU A 30 16.50 -13.44 -5.13
N GLY A 31 17.19 -12.31 -5.21
CA GLY A 31 16.99 -11.19 -4.28
C GLY A 31 16.87 -9.87 -5.02
N THR A 32 17.30 -8.79 -4.36
CA THR A 32 17.20 -7.39 -4.85
C THR A 32 17.92 -7.11 -6.18
N GLY A 33 18.81 -8.00 -6.63
CA GLY A 33 19.59 -7.84 -7.86
C GLY A 33 18.80 -8.07 -9.16
N LEU A 34 17.57 -8.59 -9.09
CA LEU A 34 16.76 -8.84 -10.28
C LEU A 34 16.39 -7.52 -10.99
N ARG A 35 16.45 -7.53 -12.33
CA ARG A 35 16.11 -6.35 -13.17
C ARG A 35 15.16 -6.68 -14.32
N GLN A 36 14.92 -7.95 -14.58
CA GLN A 36 14.11 -8.46 -15.69
C GLN A 36 13.49 -9.81 -15.29
N ALA A 37 12.71 -10.41 -16.19
CA ALA A 37 12.13 -11.74 -15.95
C ALA A 37 13.21 -12.76 -15.54
N PRO A 38 12.90 -13.66 -14.58
CA PRO A 38 13.79 -14.77 -14.27
C PRO A 38 14.13 -15.57 -15.54
N ARG A 39 15.34 -16.15 -15.57
CA ARG A 39 15.72 -17.08 -16.64
C ARG A 39 14.85 -18.33 -16.53
N GLU A 40 14.64 -18.99 -17.66
CA GLU A 40 13.78 -20.18 -17.77
C GLU A 40 14.03 -21.23 -16.67
N SER A 41 15.30 -21.55 -16.38
CA SER A 41 15.66 -22.53 -15.34
C SER A 41 15.18 -22.14 -13.94
N ILE A 42 15.08 -20.84 -13.65
CA ILE A 42 14.57 -20.33 -12.37
C ILE A 42 13.04 -20.23 -12.42
N SER A 43 12.48 -19.78 -13.55
CA SER A 43 11.03 -19.75 -13.75
C SER A 43 10.39 -21.12 -13.50
N GLN A 44 10.99 -22.19 -14.00
CA GLN A 44 10.52 -23.56 -13.77
C GLN A 44 10.51 -23.95 -12.28
N LEU A 45 11.52 -23.55 -11.51
CA LEU A 45 11.56 -23.78 -10.07
C LEU A 45 10.48 -22.98 -9.34
N ILE A 46 10.25 -21.74 -9.77
CA ILE A 46 9.20 -20.88 -9.23
C ILE A 46 7.82 -21.50 -9.48
N ASP A 47 7.54 -21.92 -10.71
CA ASP A 47 6.27 -22.55 -11.08
C ASP A 47 6.06 -23.87 -10.33
N HIS A 48 7.12 -24.65 -10.15
CA HIS A 48 7.07 -25.88 -9.36
C HIS A 48 6.77 -25.59 -7.88
N ALA A 49 7.46 -24.60 -7.28
CA ALA A 49 7.19 -24.17 -5.92
C ALA A 49 5.74 -23.71 -5.74
N ASN A 50 5.25 -22.83 -6.62
CA ASN A 50 3.90 -22.27 -6.56
C ASN A 50 2.78 -23.32 -6.76
N SER A 51 3.08 -24.43 -7.42
CA SER A 51 2.13 -25.53 -7.61
C SER A 51 2.17 -26.57 -6.49
N HIS A 52 3.17 -26.51 -5.62
CA HIS A 52 3.30 -27.40 -4.48
C HIS A 52 2.32 -26.97 -3.35
N PRO A 53 1.67 -27.91 -2.64
CA PRO A 53 0.73 -27.59 -1.56
C PRO A 53 1.38 -27.04 -0.27
N ALA A 54 2.71 -26.98 -0.22
CA ALA A 54 3.42 -26.53 0.97
C ALA A 54 3.46 -25.01 1.03
N PRO A 55 3.38 -24.40 2.23
CA PRO A 55 3.57 -22.97 2.36
C PRO A 55 4.97 -22.54 1.89
N ILE A 56 5.06 -21.33 1.37
CA ILE A 56 6.31 -20.74 0.89
C ILE A 56 6.71 -19.54 1.76
N VAL A 57 7.93 -19.57 2.30
CA VAL A 57 8.57 -18.45 2.99
C VAL A 57 9.65 -17.86 2.08
N ALA A 58 9.46 -16.63 1.62
CA ALA A 58 10.46 -15.90 0.85
C ALA A 58 11.46 -15.18 1.76
N VAL A 59 12.73 -15.29 1.39
CA VAL A 59 13.86 -14.63 2.05
C VAL A 59 14.19 -13.36 1.28
N ASP A 60 14.15 -12.24 1.99
CA ASP A 60 14.34 -10.87 1.51
C ASP A 60 13.22 -10.33 0.61
N ILE A 61 12.98 -10.98 -0.53
CA ILE A 61 11.99 -10.63 -1.55
C ILE A 61 11.55 -11.91 -2.27
N PRO A 62 10.24 -12.12 -2.56
CA PRO A 62 9.80 -13.22 -3.41
C PRO A 62 10.53 -13.24 -4.75
N SER A 63 11.18 -14.35 -5.07
CA SER A 63 11.95 -14.49 -6.30
C SER A 63 11.06 -14.21 -7.51
N GLY A 64 11.54 -13.35 -8.40
CA GLY A 64 10.78 -12.87 -9.56
C GLY A 64 10.11 -11.50 -9.37
N LEU A 65 10.01 -10.99 -8.14
CA LEU A 65 9.53 -9.65 -7.84
C LEU A 65 10.64 -8.60 -7.98
N LEU A 66 10.36 -7.48 -8.64
CA LEU A 66 11.30 -6.37 -8.73
C LEU A 66 11.27 -5.50 -7.47
N ALA A 67 12.40 -5.46 -6.75
CA ALA A 67 12.56 -4.78 -5.47
C ALA A 67 12.22 -3.29 -5.45
N GLU A 68 12.36 -2.60 -6.58
CA GLU A 68 12.15 -1.15 -6.66
C GLU A 68 10.70 -0.77 -7.01
N THR A 69 9.99 -1.62 -7.75
CA THR A 69 8.71 -1.23 -8.39
C THR A 69 7.54 -2.13 -8.02
N GLY A 70 7.81 -3.33 -7.51
CA GLY A 70 6.79 -4.34 -7.23
C GLY A 70 6.16 -4.92 -8.49
N ALA A 71 6.84 -4.79 -9.64
CA ALA A 71 6.45 -5.43 -10.88
C ALA A 71 6.94 -6.88 -10.94
N THR A 72 6.21 -7.72 -11.68
CA THR A 72 6.47 -9.15 -11.86
C THR A 72 6.68 -9.41 -13.36
N PRO A 73 7.91 -9.21 -13.89
CA PRO A 73 8.17 -9.27 -15.34
C PRO A 73 8.07 -10.68 -15.95
N GLY A 74 7.90 -11.71 -15.12
CA GLY A 74 7.73 -13.11 -15.51
C GLY A 74 7.22 -13.92 -14.33
N ALA A 75 7.67 -15.18 -14.22
CA ALA A 75 7.39 -16.03 -13.07
C ALA A 75 7.81 -15.35 -11.75
N VAL A 76 6.96 -15.46 -10.73
CA VAL A 76 7.19 -14.90 -9.39
C VAL A 76 6.68 -15.87 -8.34
N ILE A 77 7.42 -16.02 -7.24
CA ILE A 77 6.99 -16.81 -6.09
C ILE A 77 5.76 -16.16 -5.44
N ASN A 78 4.74 -16.97 -5.18
CA ASN A 78 3.59 -16.59 -4.37
C ASN A 78 3.84 -17.03 -2.92
N ALA A 79 4.42 -16.15 -2.12
CA ALA A 79 4.80 -16.45 -0.74
C ALA A 79 3.63 -16.29 0.23
N ASP A 80 3.53 -17.18 1.22
CA ASP A 80 2.67 -17.01 2.39
C ASP A 80 3.28 -16.01 3.37
N HIS A 81 4.61 -16.01 3.48
CA HIS A 81 5.38 -15.11 4.34
C HIS A 81 6.62 -14.62 3.60
N THR A 82 6.97 -13.35 3.79
CA THR A 82 8.25 -12.80 3.33
C THR A 82 8.98 -12.19 4.52
N ILE A 83 10.25 -12.55 4.72
CA ILE A 83 11.10 -11.94 5.74
C ILE A 83 12.11 -11.04 5.03
N THR A 84 12.00 -9.72 5.21
CA THR A 84 12.89 -8.75 4.57
C THR A 84 13.83 -8.10 5.57
N PHE A 85 15.06 -7.81 5.12
CA PHE A 85 16.14 -7.39 6.00
C PHE A 85 16.61 -5.96 5.73
N ILE A 86 17.16 -5.30 6.76
CA ILE A 86 17.81 -3.99 6.73
C ILE A 86 16.82 -2.85 6.40
N ALA A 87 16.13 -2.88 5.27
CA ALA A 87 15.11 -1.92 4.92
C ALA A 87 13.95 -2.59 4.17
N LEU A 88 12.77 -1.98 4.30
CA LEU A 88 11.63 -2.29 3.44
C LEU A 88 11.91 -1.77 2.03
N LYS A 89 12.00 -2.69 1.06
CA LYS A 89 12.16 -2.32 -0.35
C LYS A 89 10.82 -1.80 -0.88
N PRO A 90 10.79 -0.70 -1.67
CA PRO A 90 9.53 -0.13 -2.16
C PRO A 90 8.66 -1.13 -2.93
N GLY A 91 9.31 -2.01 -3.70
CA GLY A 91 8.69 -3.08 -4.45
C GLY A 91 8.08 -4.20 -3.63
N LEU A 92 8.21 -4.23 -2.30
CA LEU A 92 7.43 -5.12 -1.43
C LEU A 92 6.07 -4.53 -1.05
N LEU A 93 5.87 -3.22 -1.28
CA LEU A 93 4.70 -2.46 -0.79
C LEU A 93 3.91 -1.82 -1.93
N THR A 94 4.33 -2.02 -3.18
CA THR A 94 3.80 -1.35 -4.37
C THR A 94 3.51 -2.34 -5.48
N GLY A 95 2.83 -1.89 -6.54
CA GLY A 95 2.55 -2.72 -7.71
C GLY A 95 1.79 -4.00 -7.37
N LYS A 96 2.28 -5.13 -7.91
CA LYS A 96 1.70 -6.47 -7.72
C LYS A 96 2.22 -7.19 -6.48
N ALA A 97 3.12 -6.57 -5.71
CA ALA A 97 3.72 -7.19 -4.54
C ALA A 97 2.69 -7.67 -3.51
N ARG A 98 1.55 -6.97 -3.40
CA ARG A 98 0.46 -7.33 -2.49
C ARG A 98 -0.12 -8.72 -2.78
N ASP A 99 -0.03 -9.18 -4.02
CA ASP A 99 -0.58 -10.47 -4.44
C ASP A 99 0.38 -11.64 -4.18
N VAL A 100 1.67 -11.37 -3.88
CA VAL A 100 2.73 -12.40 -3.89
C VAL A 100 3.66 -12.37 -2.67
N THR A 101 3.63 -11.31 -1.86
CA THR A 101 4.52 -11.14 -0.69
C THR A 101 4.00 -11.88 0.54
N GLY A 102 2.70 -12.17 0.60
CA GLY A 102 2.06 -12.73 1.79
C GLY A 102 2.20 -11.81 3.01
N GLN A 103 2.36 -12.39 4.20
CA GLN A 103 2.66 -11.64 5.41
C GLN A 103 4.12 -11.17 5.40
N LEU A 104 4.33 -9.85 5.36
CA LEU A 104 5.65 -9.24 5.38
C LEU A 104 6.18 -9.04 6.81
N HIS A 105 7.34 -9.61 7.09
CA HIS A 105 8.11 -9.46 8.31
C HIS A 105 9.36 -8.63 8.02
N PHE A 106 9.72 -7.73 8.93
CA PHE A 106 10.87 -6.84 8.78
C PHE A 106 11.83 -7.01 9.94
N ASP A 107 13.11 -7.22 9.63
CA ASP A 107 14.19 -7.24 10.60
C ASP A 107 15.29 -6.26 10.15
N SER A 108 15.65 -5.30 10.99
CA SER A 108 16.70 -4.32 10.71
C SER A 108 18.11 -4.94 10.74
N LEU A 109 18.24 -6.16 11.26
CA LEU A 109 19.51 -6.81 11.59
C LEU A 109 20.38 -5.96 12.53
N GLY A 110 19.74 -5.25 13.45
CA GLY A 110 20.40 -4.38 14.43
C GLY A 110 20.88 -3.04 13.87
N LEU A 111 20.43 -2.65 12.68
CA LEU A 111 20.83 -1.40 12.02
C LEU A 111 19.87 -0.24 12.25
N ASP A 112 18.92 -0.34 13.18
CA ASP A 112 17.87 0.68 13.41
C ASP A 112 18.43 2.10 13.57
N SER A 113 19.46 2.27 14.40
CA SER A 113 20.07 3.59 14.65
C SER A 113 20.76 4.15 13.41
N TRP A 114 21.38 3.29 12.60
CA TRP A 114 22.03 3.71 11.36
C TRP A 114 20.99 4.12 10.32
N LEU A 115 19.92 3.33 10.17
CA LEU A 115 18.79 3.59 9.26
C LEU A 115 18.06 4.88 9.61
N ALA A 116 17.85 5.16 10.90
CA ALA A 116 17.17 6.38 11.36
C ALA A 116 17.93 7.67 10.98
N GLY A 117 19.26 7.57 10.78
CA GLY A 117 20.10 8.69 10.35
C GLY A 117 20.21 8.85 8.82
N GLN A 118 19.64 7.94 8.03
CA GLN A 118 19.73 8.01 6.57
C GLN A 118 18.67 8.94 5.98
N GLU A 119 19.06 9.72 4.97
CA GLU A 119 18.10 10.44 4.14
C GLU A 119 17.36 9.44 3.23
N THR A 120 16.03 9.46 3.29
CA THR A 120 15.18 8.53 2.54
C THR A 120 14.34 9.30 1.53
N LYS A 121 14.31 8.81 0.28
CA LYS A 121 13.45 9.37 -0.78
C LYS A 121 11.99 8.92 -0.68
N ILE A 122 11.76 7.80 0.02
CA ILE A 122 10.46 7.16 0.18
C ILE A 122 10.32 6.78 1.65
N GLN A 123 9.14 7.05 2.22
CA GLN A 123 8.79 6.68 3.58
C GLN A 123 7.48 5.89 3.57
N ARG A 124 7.44 4.79 4.33
CA ARG A 124 6.20 4.05 4.57
C ARG A 124 5.46 4.71 5.72
N PHE A 125 4.18 5.01 5.51
CA PHE A 125 3.30 5.40 6.60
C PHE A 125 2.57 4.19 7.19
N SER A 126 2.45 4.17 8.51
CA SER A 126 1.73 3.14 9.25
C SER A 126 0.68 3.75 10.17
N ALA A 127 -0.27 2.92 10.62
CA ALA A 127 -1.38 3.38 11.44
C ALA A 127 -0.90 3.96 12.78
N GLU A 128 0.22 3.47 13.31
CA GLU A 128 0.84 3.94 14.54
C GLU A 128 1.28 5.42 14.45
N GLN A 129 1.53 5.91 13.24
CA GLN A 129 1.92 7.30 13.02
C GLN A 129 0.72 8.27 12.97
N LEU A 130 -0.51 7.78 12.83
CA LEU A 130 -1.70 8.63 12.67
C LEU A 130 -1.89 9.62 13.82
N SER A 131 -1.51 9.24 15.05
CA SER A 131 -1.59 10.10 16.24
C SER A 131 -0.72 11.37 16.16
N HIS A 132 0.30 11.38 15.29
CA HIS A 132 1.14 12.55 15.05
C HIS A 132 0.38 13.63 14.27
N TRP A 133 -0.48 13.23 13.34
CA TRP A 133 -1.24 14.14 12.47
C TRP A 133 -2.67 14.41 12.96
N LEU A 134 -3.33 13.39 13.52
CA LEU A 134 -4.71 13.45 13.99
C LEU A 134 -4.75 13.60 15.50
N LYS A 135 -4.66 14.85 15.97
CA LYS A 135 -4.71 15.18 17.41
C LYS A 135 -6.15 15.34 17.91
N PRO A 136 -6.43 14.98 19.17
CA PRO A 136 -7.72 15.26 19.80
C PRO A 136 -8.07 16.75 19.77
N ARG A 137 -9.36 17.06 19.63
CA ARG A 137 -9.88 18.43 19.62
C ARG A 137 -10.04 18.97 21.03
N ARG A 138 -9.81 20.27 21.20
CA ARG A 138 -10.11 20.95 22.46
C ARG A 138 -11.62 20.93 22.72
N PRO A 139 -12.09 20.61 23.94
CA PRO A 139 -13.51 20.62 24.27
C PRO A 139 -14.21 21.96 24.02
N THR A 140 -13.46 23.07 24.10
CA THR A 140 -13.96 24.43 23.90
C THR A 140 -13.87 24.92 22.44
N SER A 141 -13.49 24.05 21.51
CA SER A 141 -13.37 24.44 20.09
C SER A 141 -14.74 24.53 19.41
N HIS A 142 -14.85 25.41 18.42
CA HIS A 142 -16.05 25.59 17.60
C HIS A 142 -15.74 25.34 16.12
N LYS A 143 -16.77 25.36 15.27
CA LYS A 143 -16.67 25.11 13.81
C LYS A 143 -15.67 26.00 13.07
N GLY A 144 -15.30 27.15 13.64
CA GLY A 144 -14.30 28.05 13.06
C GLY A 144 -12.85 27.60 13.30
N ASP A 145 -12.60 26.88 14.40
CA ASP A 145 -11.28 26.36 14.76
C ASP A 145 -10.84 25.19 13.87
N HIS A 146 -11.78 24.56 13.16
CA HIS A 146 -11.55 23.36 12.35
C HIS A 146 -11.57 23.63 10.84
N GLY A 147 -11.33 24.88 10.46
CA GLY A 147 -11.21 25.32 9.08
C GLY A 147 -12.52 25.34 8.30
N ARG A 148 -12.41 25.91 7.10
CA ARG A 148 -13.48 26.00 6.09
C ARG A 148 -12.97 25.32 4.83
N LEU A 149 -13.78 24.44 4.26
CA LEU A 149 -13.45 23.74 3.02
C LEU A 149 -14.51 24.06 1.97
N VAL A 150 -14.06 24.51 0.80
CA VAL A 150 -14.88 24.62 -0.40
C VAL A 150 -14.51 23.47 -1.33
N ILE A 151 -15.50 22.70 -1.78
CA ILE A 151 -15.32 21.65 -2.78
C ILE A 151 -16.15 21.96 -4.01
N ILE A 152 -15.53 21.82 -5.18
CA ILE A 152 -16.12 22.14 -6.48
C ILE A 152 -16.14 20.85 -7.29
N GLY A 153 -17.32 20.47 -7.78
CA GLY A 153 -17.45 19.27 -8.62
C GLY A 153 -18.87 18.72 -8.68
N GLY A 154 -18.99 17.48 -9.12
CA GLY A 154 -20.29 16.87 -9.39
C GLY A 154 -20.92 17.49 -10.64
N ASP A 155 -20.43 17.08 -11.80
CA ASP A 155 -21.08 17.36 -13.07
C ASP A 155 -22.31 16.45 -13.27
N HIS A 156 -22.99 16.58 -14.41
CA HIS A 156 -24.11 15.72 -14.80
C HIS A 156 -23.78 14.22 -14.60
N GLY A 157 -24.65 13.52 -13.86
CA GLY A 157 -24.47 12.09 -13.56
C GLY A 157 -23.40 11.76 -12.51
N THR A 158 -22.69 12.75 -11.95
CA THR A 158 -21.61 12.53 -10.96
C THR A 158 -21.85 13.19 -9.59
N ALA A 159 -23.12 13.52 -9.28
CA ALA A 159 -23.54 14.07 -7.99
C ALA A 159 -23.04 13.24 -6.78
N GLY A 160 -22.98 11.92 -6.94
CA GLY A 160 -22.48 11.02 -5.90
C GLY A 160 -21.02 11.29 -5.51
N ALA A 161 -20.16 11.67 -6.47
CA ALA A 161 -18.75 11.93 -6.21
C ALA A 161 -18.58 13.14 -5.29
N ILE A 162 -19.21 14.27 -5.62
CA ILE A 162 -19.10 15.49 -4.81
C ILE A 162 -19.75 15.33 -3.43
N ARG A 163 -20.82 14.54 -3.33
CA ARG A 163 -21.43 14.17 -2.05
C ARG A 163 -20.47 13.38 -1.17
N MET A 164 -19.85 12.32 -1.70
CA MET A 164 -18.88 11.50 -0.94
C MET A 164 -17.68 12.32 -0.48
N THR A 165 -17.19 13.25 -1.32
CA THR A 165 -16.13 14.19 -0.94
C THR A 165 -16.55 15.07 0.25
N GLY A 166 -17.77 15.64 0.20
CA GLY A 166 -18.29 16.46 1.30
C GLY A 166 -18.47 15.68 2.60
N GLU A 167 -19.02 14.46 2.51
CA GLU A 167 -19.16 13.58 3.66
C GLU A 167 -17.80 13.21 4.27
N ALA A 168 -16.82 12.87 3.44
CA ALA A 168 -15.47 12.55 3.88
C ALA A 168 -14.81 13.74 4.58
N ALA A 169 -14.99 14.96 4.07
CA ALA A 169 -14.48 16.17 4.71
C ALA A 169 -15.09 16.42 6.09
N LEU A 170 -16.41 16.30 6.22
CA LEU A 170 -17.08 16.40 7.52
C LEU A 170 -16.62 15.30 8.48
N ARG A 171 -16.44 14.06 8.01
CA ARG A 171 -15.95 12.92 8.81
C ARG A 171 -14.49 13.07 9.24
N ALA A 172 -13.64 13.65 8.39
CA ALA A 172 -12.28 14.04 8.74
C ALA A 172 -12.25 15.24 9.71
N GLY A 173 -13.40 15.92 9.86
CA GLY A 173 -13.67 16.91 10.88
C GLY A 173 -13.55 18.37 10.40
N ALA A 174 -13.59 18.63 9.10
CA ALA A 174 -13.70 20.01 8.61
C ALA A 174 -14.87 20.73 9.33
N GLY A 175 -14.61 21.92 9.86
CA GLY A 175 -15.60 22.62 10.68
C GLY A 175 -16.80 23.11 9.88
N LEU A 176 -16.56 23.52 8.64
CA LEU A 176 -17.58 23.93 7.68
C LEU A 176 -17.20 23.42 6.29
N VAL A 177 -18.16 22.80 5.59
CA VAL A 177 -17.96 22.27 4.23
C VAL A 177 -19.00 22.88 3.30
N ARG A 178 -18.51 23.61 2.30
CA ARG A 178 -19.31 24.19 1.22
C ARG A 178 -19.09 23.40 -0.06
N VAL A 179 -20.16 23.09 -0.77
CA VAL A 179 -20.16 22.39 -2.05
C VAL A 179 -20.66 23.33 -3.12
N LEU A 180 -19.89 23.52 -4.19
CA LEU A 180 -20.32 24.17 -5.43
C LEU A 180 -20.49 23.09 -6.50
N THR A 181 -21.72 22.92 -7.01
CA THR A 181 -22.08 21.84 -7.95
C THR A 181 -23.14 22.28 -8.96
N ARG A 182 -23.58 21.41 -9.87
CA ARG A 182 -24.73 21.70 -10.76
C ARG A 182 -26.01 21.93 -9.95
N SER A 183 -26.87 22.85 -10.37
CA SER A 183 -28.13 23.17 -9.68
C SER A 183 -29.03 21.94 -9.46
N GLU A 184 -29.09 21.02 -10.43
CA GLU A 184 -29.84 19.76 -10.34
C GLU A 184 -29.37 18.82 -9.21
N ASN A 185 -28.11 18.96 -8.75
CA ASN A 185 -27.55 18.14 -7.68
C ASN A 185 -27.90 18.67 -6.27
N ILE A 186 -28.34 19.92 -6.15
CA ILE A 186 -28.54 20.58 -4.85
C ILE A 186 -29.58 19.84 -4.01
N ALA A 187 -30.78 19.62 -4.54
CA ALA A 187 -31.85 18.96 -3.81
C ALA A 187 -31.52 17.51 -3.42
N PRO A 188 -30.98 16.65 -4.32
CA PRO A 188 -30.52 15.32 -3.94
C PRO A 188 -29.44 15.31 -2.84
N LEU A 189 -28.47 16.23 -2.92
CA LEU A 189 -27.40 16.33 -1.91
C LEU A 189 -27.95 16.73 -0.55
N LEU A 190 -28.74 17.80 -0.46
CA LEU A 190 -29.29 18.29 0.79
C LEU A 190 -30.29 17.32 1.41
N THR A 191 -31.00 16.54 0.59
CA THR A 191 -31.88 15.47 1.07
C THR A 191 -31.09 14.37 1.77
N ALA A 192 -29.94 13.99 1.23
CA ALA A 192 -29.13 12.91 1.78
C ALA A 192 -28.16 13.35 2.89
N ARG A 193 -27.66 14.59 2.81
CA ARG A 193 -26.67 15.20 3.71
C ARG A 193 -26.96 16.69 3.92
N PRO A 194 -27.92 17.02 4.80
CA PRO A 194 -28.29 18.40 5.08
C PRO A 194 -27.19 19.19 5.80
N GLU A 195 -26.15 18.53 6.32
CA GLU A 195 -25.00 19.18 6.97
C GLU A 195 -24.07 19.91 5.99
N LEU A 196 -24.17 19.61 4.68
CA LEU A 196 -23.40 20.29 3.64
C LEU A 196 -24.05 21.62 3.25
N MET A 197 -23.23 22.66 3.08
CA MET A 197 -23.71 23.93 2.52
C MET A 197 -23.57 23.89 1.00
N VAL A 198 -24.65 23.58 0.30
CA VAL A 198 -24.63 23.32 -1.15
C VAL A 198 -25.16 24.51 -1.93
N HIS A 199 -24.38 24.98 -2.90
CA HIS A 199 -24.75 26.05 -3.82
C HIS A 199 -24.51 25.62 -5.26
N GLU A 200 -25.21 26.27 -6.19
CA GLU A 200 -24.90 26.14 -7.62
C GLU A 200 -23.52 26.74 -7.90
N LEU A 201 -22.73 26.07 -8.74
CA LEU A 201 -21.46 26.60 -9.22
C LEU A 201 -21.71 27.71 -10.25
N THR A 202 -21.66 28.95 -9.76
CA THR A 202 -21.62 30.18 -10.55
C THR A 202 -20.33 30.96 -10.25
N MET A 203 -19.96 31.92 -11.10
CA MET A 203 -18.80 32.80 -10.81
C MET A 203 -18.97 33.59 -9.51
N ASP A 204 -20.19 34.03 -9.20
CA ASP A 204 -20.49 34.75 -7.97
C ASP A 204 -20.30 33.84 -6.76
N SER A 205 -20.92 32.65 -6.76
CA SER A 205 -20.79 31.68 -5.68
C SER A 205 -19.34 31.23 -5.45
N LEU A 206 -18.54 31.18 -6.52
CA LEU A 206 -17.12 30.85 -6.45
C LEU A 206 -16.35 31.97 -5.77
N THR A 207 -16.58 33.22 -6.19
CA THR A 207 -15.93 34.41 -5.62
C THR A 207 -16.27 34.52 -4.13
N GLU A 208 -17.54 34.44 -3.77
CA GLU A 208 -18.01 34.45 -2.37
C GLU A 208 -17.43 33.31 -1.54
N SER A 209 -17.10 32.17 -2.16
CA SER A 209 -16.50 31.02 -1.48
C SER A 209 -15.00 31.13 -1.30
N LEU A 210 -14.31 31.88 -2.17
CA LEU A 210 -12.88 32.15 -2.04
C LEU A 210 -12.58 33.25 -1.00
N GLU A 211 -13.53 34.17 -0.80
CA GLU A 211 -13.45 35.22 0.22
C GLU A 211 -13.89 34.75 1.61
N TRP A 212 -14.38 33.52 1.71
CA TRP A 212 -15.03 32.96 2.90
C TRP A 212 -14.06 32.52 3.99
#